data_AF-A0A6S6SG18-F1
#
_entry.id   AF-A0A6S6SG18-F1
#
_cell.length_a   1.000
_cell.length_b   1.000
_cell.length_c   1.000
_cell.angle_alpha   90.00
_cell.angle_beta   90.00
_cell.angle_gamma   90.00
#
_symmetry.space_group_name_H-M   'P 1'
#
loop_
_entity.id
_entity.type
_entity.pdbx_description
1 polymer ?
#
loop_
_entity_poly.entity_id
_entity_poly.type
_entity_poly.pdbx_seq_one_letter_code
_entity_poly.pdbx_strand_id
1 'polypeptide(L)'
;MSFLSKLSNSVFGIFNKDTKEENKEVKEVLQEKLKIEEKVETEEKIEPKEEVKVLSEIDALKKELSSTFNNLTSMEEYWEAIVAIEAVATSCASSDKNFSDKEREKIKTFIQKINPNKEVPSSIKEKIDEIYVNPLPLNKAFLLAKDTKVEMSVFEDIIDVVMHTDGVKFEEKVVLQAWHDFKQSA
;
A
#
# COMPACT_ATOMS: atom_id res chain seq x y z
N MET A 1 38.56 20.05 13.30
CA MET A 1 38.29 20.87 14.50
C MET A 1 37.44 20.05 15.45
N SER A 2 37.95 19.73 16.64
CA SER A 2 37.40 18.74 17.57
C SER A 2 36.66 19.42 18.72
N PHE A 3 35.34 19.24 18.79
CA PHE A 3 34.47 19.73 19.87
C PHE A 3 34.28 18.64 20.94
N LEU A 4 35.38 18.24 21.59
CA LEU A 4 35.37 17.38 22.79
C LEU A 4 36.17 18.06 23.90
N SER A 5 35.58 19.07 24.55
CA SER A 5 35.90 19.46 25.93
C SER A 5 35.08 20.67 26.39
N LYS A 6 33.86 20.45 26.88
CA LYS A 6 33.29 21.32 27.92
C LYS A 6 32.52 20.48 28.94
N LEU A 7 33.21 20.27 30.06
CA LEU A 7 32.68 20.22 31.42
C LEU A 7 32.04 18.89 31.87
N SER A 8 32.93 18.04 32.39
CA SER A 8 32.65 17.23 33.59
C SER A 8 32.40 18.12 34.81
N ASN A 9 31.66 17.58 35.77
CA ASN A 9 31.54 17.98 37.18
C ASN A 9 30.54 19.09 37.53
N SER A 10 29.27 18.70 37.59
CA SER A 10 28.25 19.15 38.54
C SER A 10 27.07 18.20 38.30
N VAL A 11 26.70 17.20 39.11
CA VAL A 11 26.59 17.09 40.56
C VAL A 11 26.66 15.58 40.86
N PHE A 12 27.86 15.01 41.02
CA PHE A 12 28.03 13.69 41.63
C PHE A 12 28.42 13.95 43.08
N GLY A 13 27.39 14.12 43.91
CA GLY A 13 27.53 14.38 45.31
C GLY A 13 26.17 14.68 45.86
N ILE A 14 25.77 13.88 46.86
CA ILE A 14 24.61 14.00 47.74
C ILE A 14 23.60 12.84 47.56
N PHE A 15 23.51 12.04 48.64
CA PHE A 15 22.56 10.96 48.96
C PHE A 15 22.80 9.54 48.43
N ASN A 16 23.65 8.83 49.17
CA ASN A 16 23.25 7.55 49.76
C ASN A 16 22.05 7.78 50.69
N LYS A 17 20.89 7.20 50.37
CA LYS A 17 19.88 6.60 51.26
C LYS A 17 18.48 6.70 50.64
N ASP A 18 17.74 5.61 50.82
CA ASP A 18 16.28 5.51 50.76
C ASP A 18 15.63 5.62 49.38
N THR A 19 15.28 4.46 48.79
CA THR A 19 13.96 4.18 48.17
C THR A 19 13.93 2.75 47.64
N LYS A 20 13.51 1.81 48.49
CA LYS A 20 13.09 0.46 48.09
C LYS A 20 11.69 0.44 47.43
N GLU A 21 11.11 1.60 47.13
CA GLU A 21 9.71 1.73 46.69
C GLU A 21 9.53 2.04 45.20
N GLU A 22 10.51 2.60 44.49
CA GLU A 22 10.34 2.93 43.05
C GLU A 22 10.50 1.73 42.10
N ASN A 23 11.02 0.59 42.58
CA ASN A 23 11.23 -0.60 41.74
C ASN A 23 10.02 -1.56 41.69
N LYS A 24 8.92 -1.22 42.38
CA LYS A 24 7.68 -2.02 42.38
C LYS A 24 6.69 -1.52 41.31
N GLU A 25 6.54 -0.21 41.17
CA GLU A 25 5.66 0.39 40.14
C GLU A 25 6.14 0.10 38.72
N VAL A 26 7.45 0.12 38.46
CA VAL A 26 7.98 -0.15 37.11
C VAL A 26 7.73 -1.61 36.67
N LYS A 27 7.68 -2.55 37.62
CA LYS A 27 7.38 -3.97 37.32
C LYS A 27 5.89 -4.22 37.08
N GLU A 28 5.00 -3.52 37.78
CA GLU A 28 3.54 -3.64 37.57
C GLU A 28 3.13 -3.05 36.21
N VAL A 29 3.69 -1.90 35.82
CA VAL A 29 3.41 -1.27 34.51
C VAL A 29 3.92 -2.11 33.33
N LEU A 30 5.04 -2.82 33.49
CA LEU A 30 5.57 -3.75 32.47
C LEU A 30 4.74 -5.04 32.37
N GLN A 31 4.18 -5.54 33.47
CA GLN A 31 3.28 -6.70 33.45
C GLN A 31 1.89 -6.36 32.89
N GLU A 32 1.44 -5.11 33.03
CA GLU A 32 0.16 -4.67 32.45
C GLU A 32 0.27 -4.43 30.94
N LYS A 33 1.41 -3.91 30.45
CA LYS A 33 1.66 -3.80 28.99
C LYS A 33 1.74 -5.17 28.30
N LEU A 34 2.37 -6.17 28.93
CA LEU A 34 2.41 -7.55 28.42
C LEU A 34 1.03 -8.23 28.44
N LYS A 35 0.11 -7.81 29.31
CA LYS A 35 -1.27 -8.33 29.36
C LYS A 35 -2.22 -7.67 28.35
N ILE A 36 -1.90 -6.47 27.89
CA ILE A 36 -2.69 -5.74 26.88
C ILE A 36 -2.35 -6.25 25.47
N GLU A 37 -1.11 -6.71 25.23
CA GLU A 37 -0.73 -7.35 23.95
C GLU A 37 -1.36 -8.75 23.76
N GLU A 38 -1.81 -9.42 24.81
CA GLU A 38 -2.38 -10.79 24.73
C GLU A 38 -3.91 -10.83 24.75
N LYS A 39 -4.62 -9.69 24.71
CA LYS A 39 -6.09 -9.67 24.94
C LYS A 39 -6.92 -8.81 24.00
N VAL A 40 -6.40 -8.48 22.82
CA VAL A 40 -7.20 -8.00 21.68
C VAL A 40 -6.93 -8.88 20.46
N GLU A 41 -7.02 -10.20 20.65
CA GLU A 41 -7.05 -11.22 19.59
C GLU A 41 -8.31 -12.08 19.75
N THR A 42 -9.45 -11.45 19.53
CA THR A 42 -10.73 -12.06 19.21
C THR A 42 -11.46 -10.96 18.47
N GLU A 43 -11.68 -10.94 17.17
CA GLU A 43 -11.87 -11.97 16.13
C GLU A 43 -11.14 -11.44 14.88
N GLU A 44 -10.35 -12.20 14.12
CA GLU A 44 -10.80 -13.19 13.14
C GLU A 44 -9.52 -13.90 12.65
N LYS A 45 -9.40 -15.20 12.90
CA LYS A 45 -8.24 -16.01 12.49
C LYS A 45 -8.30 -16.26 10.99
N ILE A 46 -7.91 -15.27 10.20
CA ILE A 46 -7.64 -15.43 8.77
C ILE A 46 -6.23 -16.00 8.63
N GLU A 47 -6.09 -17.04 7.83
CA GLU A 47 -4.99 -17.99 7.92
C GLU A 47 -3.65 -17.38 7.48
N PRO A 48 -2.52 -17.71 8.14
CA PRO A 48 -1.17 -17.33 7.68
C PRO A 48 -0.85 -17.87 6.27
N LYS A 49 -1.68 -18.77 5.75
CA LYS A 49 -1.60 -19.33 4.41
C LYS A 49 -2.18 -18.39 3.33
N GLU A 50 -3.21 -17.62 3.66
CA GLU A 50 -3.82 -16.64 2.76
C GLU A 50 -2.89 -15.42 2.62
N GLU A 51 -2.33 -14.91 3.72
CA GLU A 51 -1.33 -13.83 3.68
C GLU A 51 -0.08 -14.22 2.87
N VAL A 52 0.45 -15.43 3.04
CA VAL A 52 1.61 -15.92 2.26
C VAL A 52 1.27 -16.05 0.78
N LYS A 53 0.04 -16.42 0.42
CA LYS A 53 -0.41 -16.51 -0.98
C LYS A 53 -0.53 -15.13 -1.61
N VAL A 54 -1.17 -14.18 -0.91
CA VAL A 54 -1.28 -12.78 -1.35
C VAL A 54 0.09 -12.13 -1.50
N LEU A 55 1.03 -12.38 -0.57
CA LEU A 55 2.41 -11.89 -0.71
C LEU A 55 3.12 -12.48 -1.95
N SER A 56 2.89 -13.76 -2.25
CA SER A 56 3.46 -14.40 -3.44
C SER A 56 2.86 -13.87 -4.75
N GLU A 57 1.56 -13.56 -4.76
CA GLU A 57 0.84 -12.96 -5.89
C GLU A 57 1.32 -11.53 -6.13
N ILE A 58 1.50 -10.74 -5.07
CA ILE A 58 2.08 -9.40 -5.14
C ILE A 58 3.50 -9.43 -5.72
N ASP A 59 4.33 -10.40 -5.33
CA ASP A 59 5.70 -10.49 -5.85
C ASP A 59 5.76 -11.00 -7.30
N ALA A 60 4.85 -11.90 -7.69
CA ALA A 60 4.67 -12.29 -9.09
C ALA A 60 4.24 -11.10 -9.94
N LEU A 61 3.24 -10.35 -9.48
CA LEU A 61 2.73 -9.16 -10.16
C LEU A 61 3.79 -8.07 -10.31
N LYS A 62 4.59 -7.81 -9.26
CA LYS A 62 5.74 -6.90 -9.36
C LYS A 62 6.72 -7.33 -10.45
N LYS A 63 7.01 -8.62 -10.55
CA LYS A 63 7.93 -9.16 -11.55
C LYS A 63 7.35 -9.02 -12.96
N GLU A 64 6.07 -9.29 -13.13
CA GLU A 64 5.36 -9.12 -14.39
C GLU A 64 5.33 -7.65 -14.82
N LEU A 65 4.92 -6.72 -13.94
CA LEU A 65 4.98 -5.28 -14.23
C LEU A 65 6.39 -4.81 -14.56
N SER A 66 7.40 -5.27 -13.81
CA SER A 66 8.79 -4.90 -14.10
C SER A 66 9.22 -5.36 -15.49
N SER A 67 8.81 -6.57 -15.89
CA SER A 67 9.06 -7.09 -17.23
C SER A 67 8.31 -6.28 -18.30
N THR A 68 7.04 -5.99 -18.07
CA THR A 68 6.20 -5.20 -18.98
C THR A 68 6.76 -3.79 -19.17
N PHE A 69 7.20 -3.14 -18.09
CA PHE A 69 7.82 -1.82 -18.15
C PHE A 69 9.17 -1.80 -18.86
N ASN A 70 9.93 -2.89 -18.81
CA ASN A 70 11.15 -3.01 -19.60
C ASN A 70 10.88 -3.15 -21.10
N ASN A 71 9.67 -3.61 -21.49
CA ASN A 71 9.25 -3.72 -22.89
C ASN A 71 8.68 -2.39 -23.44
N LEU A 72 8.42 -1.40 -22.58
CA LEU A 72 7.99 -0.08 -23.01
C LEU A 72 9.16 0.67 -23.63
N THR A 73 8.90 1.30 -24.78
CA THR A 73 9.95 1.86 -25.64
C THR A 73 10.25 3.32 -25.35
N SER A 74 9.38 4.00 -24.58
CA SER A 74 9.56 5.39 -24.19
C SER A 74 9.19 5.65 -22.73
N MET A 75 9.70 6.75 -22.18
CA MET A 75 9.30 7.21 -20.85
C MET A 75 7.85 7.71 -20.82
N GLU A 76 7.31 8.14 -21.96
CA GLU A 76 5.90 8.53 -22.07
C GLU A 76 4.98 7.32 -21.90
N GLU A 77 5.24 6.23 -22.65
CA GLU A 77 4.53 4.96 -22.54
C GLU A 77 4.59 4.41 -21.11
N TYR A 78 5.76 4.56 -20.46
CA TYR A 78 5.93 4.18 -19.06
C TYR A 78 5.00 4.94 -18.12
N TRP A 79 4.91 6.26 -18.26
CA TRP A 79 4.05 7.07 -17.38
C TRP A 79 2.58 6.92 -17.72
N GLU A 80 2.21 6.72 -18.98
CA GLU A 80 0.84 6.38 -19.39
C GLU A 80 0.40 5.06 -18.77
N ALA A 81 1.28 4.05 -18.76
CA ALA A 81 1.03 2.79 -18.09
C ALA A 81 0.79 2.96 -16.58
N ILE A 82 1.63 3.76 -15.90
CA ILE A 82 1.44 4.05 -14.46
C ILE A 82 0.09 4.76 -14.21
N VAL A 83 -0.26 5.75 -15.03
CA VAL A 83 -1.55 6.46 -14.91
C VAL A 83 -2.73 5.51 -15.13
N ALA A 84 -2.65 4.60 -16.11
CA ALA A 84 -3.69 3.61 -16.35
C ALA A 84 -3.83 2.63 -15.17
N ILE A 85 -2.71 2.18 -14.59
CA ILE A 85 -2.69 1.32 -13.41
C ILE A 85 -3.34 2.01 -12.21
N GLU A 86 -2.96 3.26 -11.94
CA GLU A 86 -3.55 4.08 -10.87
C GLU A 86 -5.07 4.27 -11.08
N ALA A 87 -5.49 4.53 -12.32
CA ALA A 87 -6.89 4.69 -12.67
C ALA A 87 -7.69 3.41 -12.43
N VAL A 88 -7.20 2.24 -12.85
CA VAL A 88 -7.86 0.95 -12.64
C VAL A 88 -7.93 0.63 -11.16
N ALA A 89 -6.81 0.71 -10.45
CA ALA A 89 -6.75 0.41 -9.01
C ALA A 89 -7.72 1.29 -8.21
N THR A 90 -7.71 2.60 -8.46
CA THR A 90 -8.58 3.55 -7.78
C THR A 90 -10.05 3.32 -8.14
N SER A 91 -10.35 3.03 -9.41
CA SER A 91 -11.72 2.73 -9.84
C SER A 91 -12.28 1.53 -9.09
N CYS A 92 -11.49 0.47 -8.96
CA CYS A 92 -11.88 -0.75 -8.24
C CYS A 92 -12.11 -0.48 -6.76
N ALA A 93 -11.16 0.16 -6.09
CA ALA A 93 -11.30 0.55 -4.67
C ALA A 93 -12.43 1.55 -4.42
N SER A 94 -12.90 2.28 -5.43
CA SER A 94 -14.03 3.21 -5.32
C SER A 94 -15.38 2.62 -5.73
N SER A 95 -15.46 1.30 -6.01
CA SER A 95 -16.66 0.67 -6.56
C SER A 95 -17.87 0.75 -5.62
N ASP A 96 -17.63 0.75 -4.31
CA ASP A 96 -18.63 0.93 -3.25
C ASP A 96 -19.00 2.41 -3.01
N LYS A 97 -18.41 3.33 -3.79
CA LYS A 97 -18.49 4.80 -3.69
C LYS A 97 -17.82 5.38 -2.44
N ASN A 98 -16.94 4.63 -1.77
CA ASN A 98 -16.24 5.07 -0.58
C ASN A 98 -14.74 4.78 -0.68
N PHE A 99 -14.02 5.62 -1.43
CA PHE A 99 -12.56 5.55 -1.49
C PHE A 99 -11.91 6.28 -0.31
N SER A 100 -11.42 5.53 0.67
CA SER A 100 -10.82 6.03 1.90
C SER A 100 -9.35 6.43 1.74
N ASP A 101 -8.84 7.27 2.65
CA ASP A 101 -7.42 7.63 2.70
C ASP A 101 -6.51 6.41 2.91
N LYS A 102 -6.99 5.38 3.60
CA LYS A 102 -6.25 4.13 3.83
C LYS A 102 -6.08 3.34 2.53
N GLU A 103 -7.10 3.28 1.68
CA GLU A 103 -7.01 2.61 0.38
C GLU A 103 -6.10 3.39 -0.57
N ARG A 104 -6.20 4.73 -0.55
CA ARG A 104 -5.28 5.61 -1.26
C ARG A 104 -3.83 5.34 -0.88
N GLU A 105 -3.51 5.30 0.42
CA GLU A 105 -2.15 5.03 0.88
C GLU A 105 -1.67 3.62 0.48
N LYS A 106 -2.55 2.61 0.53
CA LYS A 106 -2.22 1.23 0.11
C LYS A 106 -1.89 1.16 -1.38
N ILE A 107 -2.74 1.71 -2.24
CA ILE A 107 -2.53 1.73 -3.70
C ILE A 107 -1.24 2.49 -4.04
N LYS A 108 -1.07 3.68 -3.46
CA LYS A 108 0.14 4.48 -3.64
C LYS A 108 1.41 3.73 -3.22
N THR A 109 1.35 3.05 -2.08
CA THR A 109 2.48 2.23 -1.58
C THR A 109 2.78 1.06 -2.51
N PHE A 110 1.75 0.39 -3.03
CA PHE A 110 1.91 -0.70 -3.99
C PHE A 110 2.62 -0.21 -5.26
N ILE A 111 2.19 0.91 -5.83
CA ILE A 111 2.75 1.45 -7.08
C ILE A 111 4.16 2.02 -6.87
N GLN A 112 4.43 2.64 -5.72
CA GLN A 112 5.80 3.04 -5.34
C GLN A 112 6.75 1.85 -5.23
N LYS A 113 6.27 0.70 -4.72
CA LYS A 113 7.07 -0.53 -4.65
C LYS A 113 7.39 -1.12 -6.03
N ILE A 114 6.50 -0.90 -7.01
CA ILE A 114 6.73 -1.31 -8.40
C ILE A 114 7.73 -0.37 -9.09
N ASN A 115 7.72 0.92 -8.72
CA ASN A 115 8.59 1.94 -9.30
C ASN A 115 9.63 2.47 -8.28
N PRO A 116 10.52 1.62 -7.74
CA PRO A 116 11.54 2.10 -6.82
C PRO A 116 12.52 2.97 -7.60
N ASN A 117 12.71 4.21 -7.13
CA ASN A 117 13.75 5.14 -7.57
C ASN A 117 13.53 5.95 -8.87
N LYS A 118 12.32 6.05 -9.42
CA LYS A 118 12.04 7.08 -10.45
C LYS A 118 11.29 8.26 -9.85
N GLU A 119 11.83 9.46 -10.05
CA GLU A 119 11.12 10.70 -9.76
C GLU A 119 9.93 10.83 -10.71
N VAL A 120 8.72 10.96 -10.15
CA VAL A 120 7.49 11.12 -10.92
C VAL A 120 7.43 12.56 -11.41
N PRO A 121 7.34 12.82 -12.73
CA PRO A 121 7.18 14.17 -13.28
C PRO A 121 5.94 14.85 -12.67
N SER A 122 6.02 16.17 -12.47
CA SER A 122 4.92 16.94 -11.86
C SER A 122 3.60 16.79 -12.59
N SER A 123 3.62 16.79 -13.93
CA SER A 123 2.43 16.61 -14.77
C SER A 123 1.77 15.23 -14.60
N ILE A 124 2.56 14.20 -14.30
CA ILE A 124 2.05 12.85 -14.04
C ILE A 124 1.50 12.78 -12.61
N LYS A 125 2.20 13.39 -11.65
CA LYS A 125 1.73 13.47 -10.27
C LYS A 125 0.37 14.18 -10.18
N GLU A 126 0.19 15.28 -10.89
CA GLU A 126 -1.08 16.00 -10.96
C GLU A 126 -2.21 15.12 -11.51
N LYS A 127 -1.97 14.38 -12.59
CA LYS A 127 -2.95 13.41 -13.13
C LYS A 127 -3.33 12.32 -12.13
N ILE A 128 -2.34 11.79 -11.41
CA ILE A 128 -2.58 10.75 -10.39
C ILE A 128 -3.38 11.35 -9.21
N ASP A 129 -3.02 12.55 -8.76
CA ASP A 129 -3.74 13.24 -7.69
C ASP A 129 -5.20 13.53 -8.10
N GLU A 130 -5.44 13.92 -9.36
CA GLU A 130 -6.79 14.08 -9.93
C GLU A 130 -7.59 12.78 -9.91
N ILE A 131 -6.99 11.66 -10.33
CA ILE A 131 -7.62 10.33 -10.30
C ILE A 131 -8.02 9.97 -8.86
N TYR A 132 -7.17 10.24 -7.88
CA TYR A 132 -7.51 9.93 -6.51
C TYR A 132 -8.55 10.87 -5.91
N VAL A 133 -8.60 12.14 -6.32
CA VAL A 133 -9.64 13.09 -5.87
C VAL A 133 -10.99 12.75 -6.49
N ASN A 134 -10.99 12.34 -7.76
CA ASN A 134 -12.18 11.99 -8.51
C ASN A 134 -11.96 10.67 -9.27
N PRO A 135 -12.15 9.52 -8.59
CA PRO A 135 -12.00 8.21 -9.19
C PRO A 135 -12.77 8.07 -10.50
N LEU A 136 -12.10 7.55 -11.52
CA LEU A 136 -12.74 7.31 -12.79
C LEU A 136 -13.71 6.11 -12.67
N PRO A 137 -14.85 6.12 -13.39
CA PRO A 137 -15.67 4.93 -13.51
C PRO A 137 -14.89 3.84 -14.27
N LEU A 138 -15.16 2.57 -13.93
CA LEU A 138 -14.37 1.42 -14.39
C LEU A 138 -14.26 1.32 -15.91
N ASN A 139 -15.31 1.67 -16.64
CA ASN A 139 -15.30 1.69 -18.10
C ASN A 139 -14.30 2.71 -18.69
N LYS A 140 -14.11 3.87 -18.04
CA LYS A 140 -13.11 4.86 -18.46
C LYS A 140 -11.70 4.42 -18.10
N ALA A 141 -11.52 3.81 -16.93
CA ALA A 141 -10.24 3.21 -16.54
C ALA A 141 -9.82 2.09 -17.51
N PHE A 142 -10.78 1.27 -17.96
CA PHE A 142 -10.56 0.26 -19.00
C PHE A 142 -10.08 0.86 -20.32
N LEU A 143 -10.65 1.98 -20.76
CA LEU A 143 -10.18 2.66 -21.98
C LEU A 143 -8.72 3.13 -21.83
N LEU A 144 -8.37 3.72 -20.67
CA LEU A 144 -6.99 4.09 -20.40
C LEU A 144 -6.05 2.89 -20.45
N ALA A 145 -6.45 1.74 -19.87
CA ALA A 145 -5.68 0.51 -19.94
C ALA A 145 -5.48 0.02 -21.38
N LYS A 146 -6.53 0.09 -22.22
CA LYS A 146 -6.51 -0.34 -23.63
C LYS A 146 -5.56 0.48 -24.49
N ASP A 147 -5.41 1.76 -24.16
CA ASP A 147 -4.53 2.66 -24.90
C ASP A 147 -3.05 2.44 -24.55
N THR A 148 -2.74 1.63 -23.53
CA THR A 148 -1.36 1.27 -23.17
C THR A 148 -0.87 0.03 -23.92
N LYS A 149 0.45 -0.19 -23.88
CA LYS A 149 1.09 -1.44 -24.34
C LYS A 149 1.17 -2.51 -23.24
N VAL A 150 0.53 -2.29 -22.10
CA VAL A 150 0.50 -3.25 -20.99
C VAL A 150 -0.53 -4.32 -21.30
N GLU A 151 -0.15 -5.59 -21.11
CA GLU A 151 -1.06 -6.71 -21.29
C GLU A 151 -2.26 -6.63 -20.35
N MET A 152 -3.44 -6.98 -20.85
CA MET A 152 -4.69 -6.88 -20.07
C MET A 152 -4.70 -7.76 -18.81
N SER A 153 -3.96 -8.87 -18.83
CA SER A 153 -3.76 -9.75 -17.67
C SER A 153 -3.16 -9.00 -16.48
N VAL A 154 -2.25 -8.06 -16.73
CA VAL A 154 -1.62 -7.27 -15.67
C VAL A 154 -2.65 -6.43 -14.91
N PHE A 155 -3.62 -5.87 -15.63
CA PHE A 155 -4.70 -5.11 -15.01
C PHE A 155 -5.66 -6.02 -14.25
N GLU A 156 -5.92 -7.24 -14.71
CA GLU A 156 -6.70 -8.24 -13.97
C GLU A 156 -6.04 -8.60 -12.63
N ASP A 157 -4.73 -8.80 -12.63
CA ASP A 157 -3.97 -9.07 -11.40
C ASP A 157 -3.97 -7.86 -10.45
N ILE A 158 -3.95 -6.63 -10.98
CA ILE A 158 -4.10 -5.42 -10.16
C ILE A 158 -5.49 -5.37 -9.53
N ILE A 159 -6.55 -5.67 -10.28
CA ILE A 159 -7.92 -5.74 -9.77
C ILE A 159 -7.98 -6.77 -8.65
N ASP A 160 -7.41 -7.96 -8.87
CA ASP A 160 -7.37 -9.05 -7.89
C ASP A 160 -6.69 -8.59 -6.60
N VAL A 161 -5.47 -8.04 -6.68
CA VAL A 161 -4.73 -7.55 -5.51
C VAL A 161 -5.47 -6.44 -4.78
N VAL A 162 -6.03 -5.46 -5.50
CA VAL A 162 -6.71 -4.30 -4.89
C VAL A 162 -7.97 -4.75 -4.16
N MET A 163 -8.79 -5.61 -4.77
CA MET A 163 -10.05 -6.07 -4.17
C MET A 163 -9.82 -7.05 -3.00
N HIS A 164 -8.67 -7.71 -2.94
CA HIS A 164 -8.28 -8.53 -1.79
C HIS A 164 -7.72 -7.69 -0.61
N THR A 165 -7.47 -6.39 -0.79
CA THR A 165 -6.80 -5.56 0.24
C THR A 165 -7.70 -5.16 1.42
N ASP A 166 -9.01 -5.29 1.31
CA ASP A 166 -9.99 -4.93 2.34
C ASP A 166 -10.87 -6.11 2.82
N GLY A 167 -10.77 -7.28 2.17
CA GLY A 167 -11.49 -8.50 2.50
C GLY A 167 -12.90 -8.62 1.86
N VAL A 168 -13.31 -7.69 1.01
CA VAL A 168 -14.69 -7.65 0.46
C VAL A 168 -14.80 -8.42 -0.87
N LYS A 169 -14.95 -9.75 -0.77
CA LYS A 169 -14.98 -10.69 -1.92
C LYS A 169 -16.20 -10.57 -2.86
N PHE A 170 -17.29 -9.91 -2.46
CA PHE A 170 -18.52 -9.85 -3.28
C PHE A 170 -18.39 -8.82 -4.41
N GLU A 171 -17.81 -7.66 -4.12
CA GLU A 171 -17.67 -6.55 -5.05
C GLU A 171 -16.62 -6.87 -6.12
N GLU A 172 -15.59 -7.63 -5.75
CA GLU A 172 -14.55 -8.14 -6.65
C GLU A 172 -15.13 -8.87 -7.88
N LYS A 173 -16.07 -9.80 -7.66
CA LYS A 173 -16.67 -10.57 -8.75
C LYS A 173 -17.44 -9.70 -9.73
N VAL A 174 -18.09 -8.65 -9.23
CA VAL A 174 -18.85 -7.71 -10.06
C VAL A 174 -17.88 -6.87 -10.90
N VAL A 175 -16.79 -6.39 -10.29
CA VAL A 175 -15.74 -5.62 -10.97
C VAL A 175 -15.07 -6.46 -12.05
N LEU A 176 -14.67 -7.70 -11.73
CA LEU A 176 -14.06 -8.62 -12.70
C LEU A 176 -15.02 -8.98 -13.83
N GLN A 177 -16.30 -9.24 -13.53
CA GLN A 177 -17.29 -9.51 -14.58
C GLN A 177 -17.45 -8.31 -15.52
N ALA A 178 -17.58 -7.10 -14.97
CA ALA A 178 -17.65 -5.88 -15.77
C ALA A 178 -16.40 -5.70 -16.64
N TRP A 179 -15.21 -5.97 -16.10
CA TRP A 179 -13.95 -5.95 -16.84
C TRP A 179 -13.94 -6.95 -18.00
N HIS A 180 -14.38 -8.18 -17.76
CA HIS A 180 -14.51 -9.21 -18.80
C HIS A 180 -15.51 -8.80 -19.89
N ASP A 181 -16.65 -8.23 -19.52
CA ASP A 181 -17.65 -7.75 -20.47
C ASP A 181 -17.07 -6.62 -21.35
N PHE A 182 -16.31 -5.69 -20.77
CA PHE A 182 -15.62 -4.66 -21.53
C PHE A 182 -14.65 -5.26 -22.55
N LYS A 183 -13.82 -6.24 -22.16
CA LYS A 183 -12.91 -6.95 -23.07
C LYS A 183 -13.63 -7.62 -24.23
N GLN A 184 -14.80 -8.22 -23.99
CA GLN A 184 -15.57 -8.88 -25.05
C GLN A 184 -16.23 -7.90 -26.02
N SER A 185 -16.51 -6.68 -25.56
CA SER A 185 -17.17 -5.63 -26.35
C SER A 185 -16.20 -4.71 -27.11
N ALA A 186 -14.90 -4.82 -26.85
CA ALA A 186 -13.84 -3.90 -27.28
C ALA A 186 -13.10 -4.36 -28.53
#